data_AF-A0AAE8U4Y0-F1
#
_entry.id   AF-A0AAE8U4Y0-F1
#
_cell.length_a   1.000
_cell.length_b   1.000
_cell.length_c   1.000
_cell.angle_alpha   90.00
_cell.angle_beta   90.00
_cell.angle_gamma   90.00
#
_symmetry.space_group_name_H-M   'P 1'
#
loop_
_entity.id
_entity.type
_entity.pdbx_description
1 polymer ?
#
loop_
_entity_poly.entity_id
_entity_poly.type
_entity_poly.pdbx_seq_one_letter_code
_entity_poly.pdbx_strand_id
1 'polypeptide(L)'
;LIAGPYAQWTDNYSDEHGDIPLGIFCRASLAEFMDEERLFTETKQGFDFYHRNFGVPYAFGKYDQLFVPEFNAGALENAGAVPVLEDYVF
;
A
#
# COMPACT_ATOMS: atom_id res chain seq x y z
N LEU A 1 14.59 -2.41 4.87
CA LEU A 1 14.47 -1.14 5.63
C LEU A 1 14.20 -0.04 4.61
N ILE A 2 13.14 0.75 4.79
CA ILE A 2 12.85 1.95 3.98
C ILE A 2 12.96 3.16 4.90
N ALA A 3 13.66 4.21 4.46
CA ALA A 3 13.83 5.44 5.22
C ALA A 3 14.07 6.62 4.26
N GLY A 4 13.49 7.77 4.55
CA GLY A 4 13.63 8.97 3.72
C GLY A 4 12.50 9.97 3.94
N PRO A 5 12.57 11.16 3.31
CA PRO A 5 11.52 12.17 3.36
C PRO A 5 10.36 11.77 2.44
N TYR A 6 9.49 10.89 2.95
CA TYR A 6 8.30 10.44 2.25
C TYR A 6 7.13 11.40 2.53
N ALA A 7 6.40 11.76 1.47
CA ALA A 7 5.00 12.11 1.63
C ALA A 7 4.23 10.83 2.01
N GLN A 8 3.23 11.00 2.87
CA GLN A 8 2.50 9.89 3.45
C GLN A 8 1.01 10.19 3.44
N TRP A 9 0.25 9.17 3.05
CA TRP A 9 -1.19 9.11 3.23
C TRP A 9 -1.51 7.86 4.04
N THR A 10 -2.54 7.95 4.87
CA THR A 10 -2.96 6.85 5.75
C THR A 10 -4.45 6.65 5.66
N ASP A 11 -4.87 5.39 5.71
CA ASP A 11 -6.25 4.98 5.73
C ASP A 11 -6.39 3.70 6.57
N ASN A 12 -7.60 3.16 6.71
CA ASN A 12 -7.87 1.92 7.41
C ASN A 12 -8.84 1.05 6.60
N TYR A 13 -8.56 -0.24 6.54
CA TYR A 13 -9.52 -1.26 6.13
C TYR A 13 -10.09 -1.94 7.37
N SER A 14 -11.41 -2.16 7.41
CA SER A 14 -12.12 -2.79 8.52
C SER A 14 -13.12 -3.81 8.00
N ASP A 15 -13.14 -4.99 8.60
CA ASP A 15 -14.14 -6.04 8.34
C ASP A 15 -14.40 -6.91 9.60
N GLU A 16 -15.02 -8.08 9.45
CA GLU A 16 -15.24 -9.01 10.57
C GLU A 16 -13.96 -9.57 11.21
N HIS A 17 -12.82 -9.50 10.54
CA HIS A 17 -11.53 -9.99 11.02
C HIS A 17 -10.72 -8.92 11.78
N GLY A 18 -11.10 -7.65 11.65
CA GLY A 18 -10.54 -6.53 12.40
C GLY A 18 -10.10 -5.39 11.50
N ASP A 19 -9.18 -4.58 12.04
CA ASP A 19 -8.66 -3.38 11.38
C ASP A 19 -7.26 -3.62 10.81
N ILE A 20 -7.03 -3.15 9.59
CA ILE A 20 -5.72 -3.14 8.92
C ILE A 20 -5.37 -1.69 8.59
N PRO A 21 -4.40 -1.10 9.31
CA PRO A 21 -3.83 0.19 8.95
C PRO A 21 -3.18 0.14 7.56
N LEU A 22 -3.54 1.09 6.72
CA LEU A 22 -3.02 1.24 5.36
C LEU A 22 -2.14 2.47 5.26
N GLY A 23 -1.03 2.36 4.53
CA GLY A 23 -0.13 3.47 4.24
C GLY A 23 0.27 3.52 2.77
N ILE A 24 0.33 4.72 2.20
CA ILE A 24 0.92 4.97 0.89
C ILE A 24 2.04 5.99 1.08
N PHE A 25 3.20 5.72 0.47
CA PHE A 25 4.40 6.54 0.60
C PHE A 25 5.03 6.78 -0.76
N CYS A 26 5.40 8.03 -1.06
CA CYS A 26 6.25 8.37 -2.20
C CYS A 26 7.19 9.52 -1.85
N ARG A 27 8.17 9.81 -2.72
CA ARG A 27 9.00 11.01 -2.54
C ARG A 27 8.12 12.26 -2.53
N ALA A 28 8.48 13.24 -1.69
CA ALA A 28 7.72 14.49 -1.59
C ALA A 28 7.52 15.23 -2.93
N SER A 29 8.49 15.13 -3.85
CA SER A 29 8.40 15.72 -5.20
C SER A 29 7.39 15.04 -6.12
N LEU A 30 6.92 13.84 -5.78
CA LEU A 30 5.90 13.10 -6.52
C LEU A 30 4.51 13.25 -5.91
N ALA A 31 4.40 13.94 -4.76
CA ALA A 31 3.17 13.94 -3.98
C ALA A 31 1.97 14.56 -4.71
N GLU A 32 2.21 15.53 -5.60
CA GLU A 32 1.14 16.15 -6.41
C GLU A 32 0.56 15.22 -7.48
N PHE A 33 1.26 14.14 -7.81
CA PHE A 33 0.84 13.14 -8.80
C PHE A 33 0.23 11.90 -8.16
N MET A 34 0.31 11.77 -6.83
CA MET A 34 -0.23 10.62 -6.14
C MET A 34 -1.76 10.62 -6.22
N ASP A 35 -2.31 9.48 -6.59
CA ASP A 35 -3.75 9.20 -6.55
C ASP A 35 -4.04 8.23 -5.40
N GLU A 36 -3.87 8.70 -4.16
CA GLU A 36 -4.01 7.88 -2.97
C GLU A 36 -5.45 7.36 -2.81
N GLU A 37 -6.45 8.14 -3.21
CA GLU A 37 -7.86 7.78 -3.06
C GLU A 37 -8.20 6.54 -3.89
N ARG A 38 -7.78 6.52 -5.17
CA ARG A 38 -7.95 5.35 -6.03
C ARG A 38 -7.16 4.16 -5.49
N LEU A 39 -5.90 4.36 -5.11
CA LEU A 39 -5.05 3.28 -4.62
C LEU A 39 -5.59 2.65 -3.32
N PHE A 40 -6.07 3.45 -2.37
CA PHE A 40 -6.74 2.93 -1.18
C PHE A 40 -8.03 2.20 -1.53
N THR A 41 -8.83 2.74 -2.45
CA THR A 41 -10.06 2.09 -2.91
C THR A 41 -9.79 0.70 -3.48
N GLU A 42 -8.83 0.59 -4.41
CA GLU A 42 -8.45 -0.68 -5.04
C GLU A 42 -7.85 -1.65 -4.02
N THR A 43 -7.00 -1.16 -3.10
CA THR A 43 -6.42 -1.97 -2.03
C THR A 43 -7.48 -2.57 -1.13
N LYS A 44 -8.47 -1.78 -0.70
CA LYS A 44 -9.58 -2.23 0.16
C LYS A 44 -10.48 -3.23 -0.57
N GLN A 45 -10.75 -3.01 -1.85
CA GLN A 45 -11.49 -3.97 -2.69
C GLN A 45 -10.75 -5.30 -2.80
N GLY A 46 -9.41 -5.25 -2.90
CA GLY A 46 -8.55 -6.43 -2.85
C GLY A 46 -8.71 -7.19 -1.54
N PHE A 47 -8.56 -6.52 -0.39
CA PHE A 47 -8.74 -7.15 0.92
C PHE A 47 -10.13 -7.78 1.09
N ASP A 48 -11.19 -7.05 0.75
CA ASP A 48 -12.58 -7.57 0.78
C ASP A 48 -12.74 -8.81 -0.09
N PHE A 49 -12.19 -8.79 -1.31
CA PHE A 49 -12.22 -9.94 -2.19
C PHE A 49 -11.46 -11.13 -1.60
N TYR A 50 -10.23 -10.96 -1.13
CA TYR A 50 -9.41 -12.08 -0.64
C TYR A 50 -9.97 -12.68 0.66
N HIS A 51 -10.38 -11.84 1.62
CA HIS A 51 -10.98 -12.31 2.86
C HIS A 51 -12.27 -13.09 2.60
N ARG A 52 -13.16 -12.58 1.74
CA ARG A 52 -14.42 -13.26 1.40
C ARG A 52 -14.21 -14.58 0.66
N ASN A 53 -13.28 -14.62 -0.30
CA ASN A 53 -13.15 -15.78 -1.19
C ASN A 53 -12.26 -16.89 -0.62
N PHE A 54 -11.28 -16.55 0.23
CA PHE A 54 -10.35 -17.52 0.80
C PHE A 54 -10.57 -17.76 2.30
N GLY A 55 -11.28 -16.87 3.00
CA GLY A 55 -11.56 -17.01 4.43
C GLY A 55 -10.32 -16.91 5.31
N VAL A 56 -9.23 -16.36 4.78
CA VAL A 56 -7.95 -16.19 5.49
C VAL A 56 -7.71 -14.70 5.71
N PRO A 57 -7.66 -14.23 6.97
CA PRO A 57 -7.36 -12.84 7.25
C PRO A 57 -5.90 -12.52 6.97
N TYR A 58 -5.64 -11.27 6.59
CA TYR A 58 -4.29 -10.76 6.46
C TYR A 58 -3.52 -10.87 7.78
N ALA A 59 -2.35 -11.49 7.73
CA ALA A 59 -1.63 -11.92 8.93
C ALA A 59 -0.73 -10.85 9.55
N PHE A 60 -0.52 -9.71 8.88
CA PHE A 60 0.40 -8.67 9.33
C PHE A 60 -0.35 -7.45 9.85
N GLY A 61 0.21 -6.77 10.85
CA GLY A 61 -0.48 -5.67 11.54
C GLY A 61 -0.64 -4.36 10.76
N LYS A 62 -0.15 -4.28 9.52
CA LYS A 62 -0.32 -3.14 8.61
C LYS A 62 -0.03 -3.52 7.17
N TYR A 63 -0.46 -2.69 6.24
CA TYR A 63 -0.15 -2.81 4.82
C TYR A 63 0.31 -1.45 4.25
N ASP A 64 1.62 -1.31 4.06
CA ASP A 64 2.19 -0.12 3.45
C ASP A 64 2.60 -0.39 1.99
N GLN A 65 2.33 0.58 1.11
CA GLN A 65 2.80 0.62 -0.28
C GLN A 65 3.80 1.76 -0.42
N LEU A 66 5.01 1.47 -0.88
CA LEU A 66 6.11 2.44 -0.95
C LEU A 66 6.60 2.56 -2.38
N PHE A 67 6.28 3.68 -3.02
CA PHE A 67 6.76 4.03 -4.36
C PHE A 67 8.20 4.53 -4.26
N VAL A 68 9.13 3.68 -4.70
CA VAL A 68 10.57 3.86 -4.51
C VAL A 68 11.31 3.99 -5.85
N PRO A 69 12.38 4.81 -5.88
CA PRO A 69 13.21 5.00 -7.07
C PRO A 69 14.03 3.79 -7.43
N GLU A 70 14.43 3.74 -8.70
CA GLU A 70 15.48 2.84 -9.20
C GLU A 70 15.22 1.38 -8.79
N PHE A 71 13.94 1.01 -8.74
CA PHE A 71 13.52 -0.33 -8.38
C PHE A 71 13.58 -1.22 -9.61
N ASN A 72 14.48 -2.21 -9.60
CA ASN A 72 14.68 -3.09 -10.76
C ASN A 72 13.47 -4.00 -11.06
N ALA A 73 12.59 -4.21 -10.07
CA ALA A 73 11.33 -4.92 -10.24
C ALA A 73 10.15 -3.93 -10.34
N GLY A 74 8.99 -4.36 -10.84
CA GLY A 74 7.78 -3.52 -10.82
C GLY A 74 7.20 -3.36 -9.40
N ALA A 75 7.19 -4.44 -8.62
CA ALA A 75 6.81 -4.47 -7.21
C ALA A 75 7.45 -5.69 -6.52
N LEU A 76 7.50 -5.70 -5.18
CA LEU A 76 7.93 -6.86 -4.39
C LEU A 76 7.07 -7.01 -3.14
N GLU A 77 6.55 -8.22 -2.90
CA GLU A 77 5.60 -8.56 -1.83
C GLU A 77 6.19 -8.66 -0.40
N ASN A 78 7.03 -7.70 -0.02
CA ASN A 78 7.55 -7.60 1.34
C ASN A 78 6.40 -7.43 2.35
N ALA A 79 6.33 -8.33 3.33
CA ALA A 79 5.28 -8.36 4.35
C ALA A 79 5.09 -7.01 5.06
N GLY A 80 3.90 -6.42 4.90
CA GLY A 80 3.50 -5.16 5.51
C GLY A 80 4.22 -3.91 4.98
N ALA A 81 5.09 -4.02 3.99
CA ALA A 81 5.82 -2.89 3.39
C ALA A 81 6.22 -3.22 1.96
N VAL A 82 5.27 -3.12 1.03
CA VAL A 82 5.38 -3.48 -0.38
C VAL A 82 6.04 -2.35 -1.17
N PRO A 83 7.31 -2.46 -1.59
CA PRO A 83 7.89 -1.51 -2.53
C PRO A 83 7.30 -1.69 -3.94
N VAL A 84 7.06 -0.56 -4.59
CA VAL A 84 6.56 -0.42 -5.96
C VAL A 84 7.49 0.52 -6.71
N LEU A 85 7.74 0.28 -7.99
CA LEU A 85 8.48 1.21 -8.84
C LEU A 85 7.74 2.56 -8.89
N GLU A 86 8.44 3.66 -8.59
CA GLU A 86 7.82 4.99 -8.51
C GLU A 86 7.27 5.52 -9.84
N ASP A 87 7.69 4.97 -10.98
CA ASP A 87 7.12 5.31 -12.29
C ASP A 87 5.62 4.97 -12.40
N TYR A 88 5.10 4.07 -11.54
CA TYR A 88 3.68 3.73 -11.48
C TYR A 88 2.82 4.75 -10.72
N VAL A 89 3.40 5.87 -10.28
CA VAL A 89 2.63 7.02 -9.81
C VAL A 89 1.88 7.71 -10.97
N PHE A 90 2.32 7.53 -12.21
CA PHE A 90 1.76 8.17 -13.42
C PHE A 90 0.83 7.26 -14.23
#